data_AF-K2MIH3-F1
#
_entry.id   AF-K2MIH3-F1
#
_cell.length_a   1.000
_cell.length_b   1.000
_cell.length_c   1.000
_cell.angle_alpha   90.00
_cell.angle_beta   90.00
_cell.angle_gamma   90.00
#
_symmetry.space_group_name_H-M   'P 1'
#
loop_
_entity.id
_entity.type
_entity.pdbx_description
1 polymer ?
#
loop_
_entity_poly.entity_id
_entity_poly.type
_entity_poly.pdbx_seq_one_letter_code
_entity_poly.pdbx_strand_id
1 'polypeptide(L)'
;NGRHARDELMAPTVGAGYHTALTMAVFADMEYYRVNWSMAEPMGCGNSSGCEFLEKCNATDNLAGKYPRMFCDAKETLRCTSDRRHFGTCTASIAENKGSSVNEDVCPAVSSDFHEISSGTTYRTCPDENVRHLRGSLTGGGSWCLDAELLEKQDRNGHKSVKAVCAQVSCAEGTVKAKYLGSSVCQRCPQGTEISVTLSGLGKLEDQVTEVRRGVHHCRQR
;
A
#
# COMPACT_ATOMS: atom_id res chain seq x y z
N ASN A 1 14.14 -9.75 -8.52
CA ASN A 1 13.13 -10.03 -9.58
C ASN A 1 11.75 -9.95 -8.97
N GLY A 2 10.84 -9.17 -9.55
CA GLY A 2 9.47 -8.99 -9.05
C GLY A 2 9.02 -7.53 -8.85
N ARG A 3 9.81 -6.53 -9.29
CA ARG A 3 9.46 -5.11 -9.08
C ARG A 3 8.27 -4.65 -9.91
N HIS A 4 8.10 -5.21 -11.10
CA HIS A 4 7.07 -4.78 -12.05
C HIS A 4 5.67 -5.27 -11.72
N ALA A 5 5.57 -6.33 -10.93
CA ALA A 5 4.33 -7.03 -10.64
C ALA A 5 4.32 -7.53 -9.19
N ARG A 6 4.66 -6.65 -8.23
CA ARG A 6 4.91 -7.04 -6.84
C ARG A 6 3.69 -7.67 -6.15
N ASP A 7 2.50 -7.22 -6.51
CA ASP A 7 1.24 -7.68 -5.91
C ASP A 7 0.53 -8.75 -6.75
N GLU A 8 1.21 -9.30 -7.76
CA GLU A 8 0.68 -10.31 -8.69
C GLU A 8 0.67 -11.70 -8.03
N LEU A 9 -0.25 -12.57 -8.43
CA LEU A 9 -0.38 -13.94 -7.94
C LEU A 9 0.90 -14.77 -8.07
N MET A 10 1.60 -14.65 -9.18
CA MET A 10 2.82 -15.38 -9.54
C MET A 10 4.09 -14.58 -9.20
N ALA A 11 3.98 -13.52 -8.40
CA ALA A 11 5.12 -12.77 -7.92
C ALA A 11 6.00 -13.62 -6.98
N PRO A 12 7.34 -13.49 -7.02
CA PRO A 12 8.24 -14.28 -6.18
C PRO A 12 8.28 -13.83 -4.70
N THR A 13 7.62 -12.72 -4.38
CA THR A 13 7.52 -12.16 -3.02
C THR A 13 6.06 -12.04 -2.62
N VAL A 14 5.75 -12.28 -1.35
CA VAL A 14 4.39 -12.14 -0.82
C VAL A 14 3.91 -10.69 -0.98
N GLY A 15 2.80 -10.54 -1.70
CA GLY A 15 2.06 -9.29 -1.89
C GLY A 15 0.56 -9.55 -1.81
N ALA A 16 -0.25 -8.80 -2.57
CA ALA A 16 -1.70 -8.98 -2.56
C ALA A 16 -2.18 -10.29 -3.23
N GLY A 17 -1.39 -10.83 -4.17
CA GLY A 17 -1.70 -12.03 -4.94
C GLY A 17 -2.90 -11.84 -5.88
N TYR A 18 -2.90 -10.75 -6.65
CA TYR A 18 -3.95 -10.48 -7.63
C TYR A 18 -3.86 -11.44 -8.81
N HIS A 19 -4.99 -12.05 -9.17
CA HIS A 19 -5.09 -12.89 -10.36
C HIS A 19 -5.27 -12.00 -11.60
N THR A 20 -4.17 -11.40 -12.04
CA THR A 20 -4.20 -10.35 -13.07
C THR A 20 -4.25 -10.93 -14.49
N ALA A 21 -4.43 -10.03 -15.46
CA ALA A 21 -4.27 -10.35 -16.87
C ALA A 21 -2.87 -10.92 -17.21
N LEU A 22 -1.82 -10.63 -16.42
CA LEU A 22 -0.47 -11.14 -16.65
C LEU A 22 -0.41 -12.67 -16.46
N THR A 23 -0.84 -13.17 -15.30
CA THR A 23 -0.93 -14.62 -15.04
C THR A 23 -1.90 -15.31 -15.98
N MET A 24 -3.02 -14.65 -16.28
CA MET A 24 -4.00 -15.15 -17.24
C MET A 24 -3.43 -15.30 -18.65
N ALA A 25 -2.57 -14.38 -19.11
CA ALA A 25 -1.88 -14.52 -20.38
C ALA A 25 -0.95 -15.72 -20.42
N VAL A 26 -0.18 -15.97 -19.36
CA VAL A 26 0.66 -17.17 -19.27
C VAL A 26 -0.19 -18.44 -19.39
N PHE A 27 -1.36 -18.50 -18.73
CA PHE A 27 -2.26 -19.65 -18.85
C PHE A 27 -2.88 -19.83 -20.24
N ALA A 28 -3.19 -18.72 -20.93
CA ALA A 28 -3.69 -18.76 -22.30
C ALA A 28 -2.62 -19.26 -23.28
N ASP A 29 -1.39 -18.78 -23.15
CA ASP A 29 -0.26 -19.12 -24.04
C ASP A 29 0.23 -20.56 -23.88
N MET A 30 -0.01 -21.18 -22.71
CA MET A 30 0.23 -22.61 -22.52
C MET A 30 -0.80 -23.50 -23.21
N GLU A 31 -1.89 -22.94 -23.73
CA GLU A 31 -2.96 -23.61 -24.49
C GLU A 31 -3.76 -24.69 -23.72
N TYR A 32 -3.45 -24.93 -22.44
CA TYR A 32 -4.22 -25.85 -21.58
C TYR A 32 -5.53 -25.24 -21.05
N TYR A 33 -5.63 -23.91 -20.99
CA TYR A 33 -6.74 -23.22 -20.35
C TYR A 33 -7.41 -22.21 -21.28
N ARG A 34 -8.74 -22.11 -21.17
CA ARG A 34 -9.50 -20.98 -21.72
C ARG A 34 -9.70 -19.94 -20.64
N VAL A 35 -9.28 -18.73 -20.94
CA VAL A 35 -9.19 -17.64 -19.97
C VAL A 35 -10.37 -16.69 -20.15
N ASN A 36 -11.05 -16.36 -19.05
CA ASN A 36 -12.09 -15.33 -19.06
C ASN A 36 -11.52 -13.98 -18.62
N TRP A 37 -11.05 -13.19 -19.57
CA TRP A 37 -10.41 -11.90 -19.34
C TRP A 37 -11.25 -10.89 -18.55
N SER A 38 -12.59 -11.01 -18.57
CA SER A 38 -13.47 -10.11 -17.82
C SER A 38 -13.33 -10.25 -16.30
N MET A 39 -12.71 -11.34 -15.84
CA MET A 39 -12.46 -11.62 -14.42
C MET A 39 -11.05 -11.23 -13.97
N ALA A 40 -10.21 -10.68 -14.87
CA ALA A 40 -8.86 -10.28 -14.53
C ALA A 40 -8.87 -9.21 -13.43
N GLU A 41 -8.16 -9.49 -12.34
CA GLU A 41 -8.05 -8.54 -11.24
C GLU A 41 -7.11 -7.39 -11.62
N PRO A 42 -7.53 -6.13 -11.43
CA PRO A 42 -6.68 -5.00 -11.71
C PRO A 42 -5.63 -4.83 -10.59
N MET A 43 -4.39 -4.59 -10.99
CA MET A 43 -3.28 -4.33 -10.07
C MET A 43 -2.92 -2.84 -10.09
N GLY A 44 -2.60 -2.27 -8.92
CA GLY A 44 -2.15 -0.88 -8.81
C GLY A 44 -0.70 -0.68 -9.24
N CYS A 45 0.16 -1.65 -8.91
CA CYS A 45 1.57 -1.72 -9.33
C CYS A 45 1.68 -1.83 -10.86
N GLY A 46 2.55 -1.03 -11.47
CA GLY A 46 2.87 -1.00 -12.91
C GLY A 46 1.76 -0.44 -13.81
N ASN A 47 0.54 -0.34 -13.33
CA ASN A 47 -0.60 0.06 -14.15
C ASN A 47 -0.48 1.52 -14.62
N SER A 48 -0.54 1.68 -15.94
CA SER A 48 -0.46 2.97 -16.62
C SER A 48 0.82 3.75 -16.29
N SER A 49 1.95 3.04 -16.10
CA SER A 49 3.24 3.63 -15.70
C SER A 49 4.16 3.97 -16.89
N GLY A 50 3.78 3.61 -18.13
CA GLY A 50 4.58 3.86 -19.33
C GLY A 50 5.82 2.97 -19.46
N CYS A 51 6.53 3.09 -20.58
CA CYS A 51 7.70 2.26 -20.89
C CYS A 51 8.91 2.58 -20.00
N GLU A 52 9.07 3.84 -19.56
CA GLU A 52 10.15 4.25 -18.66
C GLU A 52 10.16 3.45 -17.35
N PHE A 53 9.02 2.90 -16.92
CA PHE A 53 8.93 2.07 -15.73
C PHE A 53 9.72 0.75 -15.85
N LEU A 54 9.96 0.29 -17.08
CA LEU A 54 10.73 -0.93 -17.36
C LEU A 54 12.24 -0.69 -17.26
N GLU A 55 12.69 0.56 -17.31
CA GLU A 55 14.10 0.91 -17.15
C GLU A 55 14.59 0.68 -15.72
N LYS A 56 15.91 0.68 -15.55
CA LYS A 56 16.53 0.48 -14.23
C LYS A 56 16.16 1.60 -13.26
N CYS A 57 16.00 1.25 -12.00
CA CYS A 57 15.70 2.19 -10.92
C CYS A 57 16.82 3.23 -10.75
N ASN A 58 18.09 2.82 -10.87
CA ASN A 58 19.23 3.72 -10.82
C ASN A 58 19.35 4.66 -12.03
N ALA A 59 18.68 4.34 -13.15
CA ALA A 59 18.64 5.17 -14.35
C ALA A 59 17.46 6.16 -14.33
N THR A 60 16.57 6.05 -13.35
CA THR A 60 15.38 6.89 -13.24
C THR A 60 15.57 7.97 -12.18
N ASP A 61 15.74 9.21 -12.63
CA ASP A 61 15.75 10.36 -11.73
C ASP A 61 14.40 10.49 -11.00
N ASN A 62 14.47 10.72 -9.70
CA ASN A 62 13.30 10.88 -8.82
C ASN A 62 12.27 9.72 -8.95
N LEU A 63 12.75 8.48 -8.87
CA LEU A 63 11.94 7.26 -8.95
C LEU A 63 10.69 7.30 -8.04
N ALA A 64 10.84 7.73 -6.79
CA ALA A 64 9.76 7.83 -5.83
C ALA A 64 8.71 8.89 -6.21
N GLY A 65 9.13 10.02 -6.78
CA GLY A 65 8.22 11.04 -7.28
C GLY A 65 7.48 10.63 -8.54
N LYS A 66 8.14 9.91 -9.46
CA LYS A 66 7.52 9.38 -10.68
C LYS A 66 6.53 8.25 -10.38
N TYR A 67 6.88 7.36 -9.46
CA TYR A 67 6.08 6.18 -9.14
C TYR A 67 5.82 6.01 -7.62
N PRO A 68 5.14 6.99 -6.98
CA PRO A 68 4.98 7.05 -5.51
C PRO A 68 4.13 5.92 -4.92
N ARG A 69 3.39 5.18 -5.77
CA ARG A 69 2.58 4.03 -5.36
C ARG A 69 3.39 2.73 -5.21
N MET A 70 4.63 2.72 -5.72
CA MET A 70 5.47 1.52 -5.79
C MET A 70 6.81 1.73 -5.11
N PHE A 71 7.39 2.91 -5.31
CA PHE A 71 8.70 3.26 -4.79
C PHE A 71 8.60 4.41 -3.80
N CYS A 72 9.61 4.53 -2.95
CA CYS A 72 9.65 5.51 -1.88
C CYS A 72 11.05 6.13 -1.74
N ASP A 73 11.08 7.32 -1.19
CA ASP A 73 12.27 8.09 -0.86
C ASP A 73 12.39 8.27 0.66
N ALA A 74 13.63 8.18 1.16
CA ALA A 74 14.05 8.51 2.52
C ALA A 74 13.41 7.75 3.71
N LYS A 75 14.18 7.76 4.81
CA LYS A 75 14.09 6.88 5.98
C LYS A 75 12.97 7.28 6.95
N GLU A 76 12.41 6.27 7.62
CA GLU A 76 11.65 6.36 8.89
C GLU A 76 10.21 6.90 8.84
N THR A 77 9.61 7.14 7.66
CA THR A 77 8.17 7.48 7.58
C THR A 77 7.33 6.21 7.39
N LEU A 78 6.33 6.00 8.26
CA LEU A 78 5.33 4.94 8.08
C LEU A 78 4.42 5.26 6.89
N ARG A 79 4.38 4.36 5.91
CA ARG A 79 3.57 4.44 4.68
C ARG A 79 2.80 3.15 4.45
N CYS A 80 1.82 3.19 3.57
CA CYS A 80 1.14 1.98 3.11
C CYS A 80 2.04 1.15 2.19
N THR A 81 2.01 -0.16 2.35
CA THR A 81 2.57 -1.11 1.37
C THR A 81 1.78 -1.05 0.05
N SER A 82 2.38 -1.55 -1.04
CA SER A 82 1.76 -1.56 -2.38
C SER A 82 0.41 -2.28 -2.40
N ASP A 83 0.29 -3.38 -1.63
CA ASP A 83 -0.94 -4.15 -1.45
C ASP A 83 -2.03 -3.44 -0.63
N ARG A 84 -1.71 -2.29 -0.01
CA ARG A 84 -2.59 -1.48 0.84
C ARG A 84 -3.13 -2.22 2.06
N ARG A 85 -2.50 -3.32 2.50
CA ARG A 85 -2.95 -4.09 3.67
C ARG A 85 -2.13 -3.81 4.91
N HIS A 86 -0.91 -3.31 4.75
CA HIS A 86 0.04 -3.17 5.82
C HIS A 86 0.60 -1.75 5.90
N PHE A 87 1.07 -1.39 7.10
CA PHE A 87 1.97 -0.28 7.29
C PHE A 87 3.40 -0.80 7.15
N GLY A 88 4.25 0.06 6.61
CA GLY A 88 5.64 -0.26 6.41
C GLY A 88 6.52 0.96 6.40
N THR A 89 7.81 0.69 6.37
CA THR A 89 8.85 1.70 6.17
C THR A 89 9.53 1.49 4.83
N CYS A 90 10.15 2.55 4.32
CA CYS A 90 10.97 2.47 3.12
C CYS A 90 12.30 1.77 3.44
N THR A 91 12.26 0.44 3.53
CA THR A 91 13.41 -0.38 3.96
C THR A 91 13.70 -1.53 3.01
N ALA A 92 12.75 -1.95 2.16
CA ALA A 92 12.99 -3.02 1.20
C ALA A 92 13.67 -2.49 -0.06
N SER A 93 14.84 -3.03 -0.34
CA SER A 93 15.48 -2.97 -1.65
C SER A 93 15.00 -4.14 -2.51
N ILE A 94 14.27 -3.86 -3.60
CA ILE A 94 14.01 -4.87 -4.62
C ILE A 94 15.25 -4.89 -5.52
N ALA A 95 16.10 -5.91 -5.37
CA ALA A 95 17.22 -6.13 -6.28
C ALA A 95 16.74 -6.87 -7.54
N GLU A 96 17.02 -6.29 -8.70
CA GLU A 96 16.96 -7.00 -9.98
C GLU A 96 18.37 -7.51 -10.30
N ASN A 97 18.51 -8.84 -10.45
CA ASN A 97 19.74 -9.60 -10.69
C ASN A 97 20.57 -9.96 -9.44
N LYS A 98 20.45 -11.22 -8.98
CA LYS A 98 21.49 -11.89 -8.18
C LYS A 98 22.65 -12.34 -9.09
N GLY A 99 23.31 -11.40 -9.75
CA GLY A 99 24.43 -11.68 -10.63
C GLY A 99 25.28 -10.45 -10.88
N SER A 100 26.50 -10.47 -10.34
CA SER A 100 27.56 -9.45 -10.44
C SER A 100 27.48 -8.27 -9.44
N SER A 101 28.37 -8.34 -8.46
CA SER A 101 28.51 -7.54 -7.24
C SER A 101 28.99 -6.09 -7.43
N VAL A 102 28.59 -5.39 -8.51
CA VAL A 102 29.03 -4.00 -8.73
C VAL A 102 27.91 -3.04 -9.17
N ASN A 103 26.75 -3.52 -9.63
CA ASN A 103 25.64 -2.64 -10.06
C ASN A 103 24.27 -3.29 -9.81
N GLU A 104 23.97 -3.68 -8.57
CA GLU A 104 22.61 -4.11 -8.24
C GLU A 104 21.65 -2.93 -8.42
N ASP A 105 20.69 -3.09 -9.34
CA ASP A 105 19.63 -2.11 -9.51
C ASP A 105 18.66 -2.25 -8.34
N VAL A 106 18.88 -1.39 -7.33
CA VAL A 106 18.12 -1.39 -6.09
C VAL A 106 16.97 -0.41 -6.19
N CYS A 107 15.75 -0.93 -6.18
CA CYS A 107 14.54 -0.12 -6.15
C CYS A 107 14.01 -0.05 -4.71
N PRO A 108 14.04 1.11 -4.05
CA PRO A 108 13.48 1.25 -2.71
C PRO A 108 11.95 1.14 -2.75
N ALA A 109 11.40 0.26 -1.93
CA ALA A 109 9.97 0.04 -1.80
C ALA A 109 9.58 -0.08 -0.33
N VAL A 110 8.30 0.17 -0.04
CA VAL A 110 7.76 0.02 1.31
C VAL A 110 7.68 -1.47 1.67
N SER A 111 8.38 -1.89 2.71
CA SER A 111 8.22 -3.21 3.33
C SER A 111 7.37 -3.09 4.56
N SER A 112 6.47 -4.07 4.75
CA SER A 112 5.71 -4.21 5.98
C SER A 112 6.64 -4.24 7.20
N ASP A 113 6.38 -3.37 8.17
CA ASP A 113 7.09 -3.40 9.44
C ASP A 113 6.56 -4.58 10.26
N PHE A 114 7.46 -5.49 10.63
CA PHE A 114 7.17 -6.54 11.59
C PHE A 114 7.87 -6.22 12.91
N HIS A 115 7.14 -6.39 14.02
CA HIS A 115 7.71 -6.38 15.37
C HIS A 115 7.73 -7.81 15.88
N GLU A 116 8.92 -8.33 16.16
CA GLU A 116 9.08 -9.61 16.83
C GLU A 116 8.83 -9.39 18.33
N ILE A 117 7.72 -9.93 18.84
CA ILE A 117 7.40 -9.93 20.26
C ILE A 117 7.63 -11.36 20.76
N SER A 118 7.89 -11.56 22.05
CA SER A 118 8.09 -12.87 22.66
C SER A 118 6.95 -13.88 22.41
N SER A 119 5.76 -13.42 21.99
CA SER A 119 4.59 -14.23 21.61
C SER A 119 4.44 -14.47 20.09
N GLY A 120 5.38 -14.01 19.27
CA GLY A 120 5.37 -14.13 17.81
C GLY A 120 5.60 -12.82 17.06
N THR A 121 5.70 -12.92 15.73
CA THR A 121 5.82 -11.77 14.83
C THR A 121 4.47 -11.07 14.67
N THR A 122 4.37 -9.80 15.05
CA THR A 122 3.17 -8.98 14.82
C THR A 122 3.38 -8.04 13.65
N TYR A 123 2.45 -8.07 12.70
CA TYR A 123 2.44 -7.17 11.56
C TYR A 123 1.55 -5.98 11.85
N ARG A 124 1.96 -4.78 11.43
CA ARG A 124 1.04 -3.63 11.38
C ARG A 124 0.08 -3.80 10.20
N THR A 125 -0.95 -4.62 10.38
CA THR A 125 -1.89 -4.98 9.32
C THR A 125 -3.26 -4.37 9.59
N CYS A 126 -3.90 -3.81 8.56
CA CYS A 126 -5.23 -3.21 8.68
C CYS A 126 -6.35 -4.24 8.81
N PRO A 127 -6.33 -5.38 8.10
CA PRO A 127 -7.40 -6.38 8.19
C PRO A 127 -7.50 -7.14 9.53
N ASP A 128 -6.52 -7.01 10.42
CA ASP A 128 -6.50 -7.73 11.70
C ASP A 128 -7.12 -6.89 12.81
N GLU A 129 -8.11 -7.46 13.49
CA GLU A 129 -8.86 -6.85 14.59
C GLU A 129 -7.99 -6.64 15.85
N ASN A 130 -6.85 -7.32 15.96
CA ASN A 130 -5.99 -7.30 17.15
C ASN A 130 -4.88 -6.24 17.12
N VAL A 131 -4.72 -5.48 16.02
CA VAL A 131 -3.67 -4.46 15.89
C VAL A 131 -4.12 -3.15 16.53
N ARG A 132 -3.95 -3.02 17.85
CA ARG A 132 -4.34 -1.83 18.64
C ARG A 132 -3.27 -0.73 18.72
N HIS A 133 -2.11 -0.93 18.10
CA HIS A 133 -0.96 -0.01 18.21
C HIS A 133 -0.92 1.09 17.14
N LEU A 134 -1.87 1.12 16.21
CA LEU A 134 -1.98 2.14 15.17
C LEU A 134 -2.97 3.23 15.63
N ARG A 135 -2.43 4.35 16.14
CA ARG A 135 -3.27 5.49 16.58
C ARG A 135 -4.08 6.04 15.39
N GLY A 136 -5.30 6.48 15.65
CA GLY A 136 -6.21 7.02 14.63
C GLY A 136 -6.70 6.02 13.58
N SER A 137 -6.30 4.74 13.65
CA SER A 137 -6.59 3.73 12.63
C SER A 137 -7.74 2.80 13.04
N LEU A 138 -8.68 2.58 12.12
CA LEU A 138 -9.75 1.59 12.25
C LEU A 138 -9.32 0.27 11.59
N THR A 139 -8.94 -0.71 12.38
CA THR A 139 -8.53 -2.05 11.91
C THR A 139 -9.70 -3.04 11.96
N GLY A 140 -9.55 -4.18 11.27
CA GLY A 140 -10.50 -5.28 11.22
C GLY A 140 -10.92 -5.67 9.81
N GLY A 141 -11.86 -6.62 9.72
CA GLY A 141 -12.34 -7.15 8.44
C GLY A 141 -12.78 -6.04 7.47
N GLY A 142 -12.15 -6.01 6.29
CA GLY A 142 -12.43 -5.00 5.26
C GLY A 142 -11.71 -3.66 5.46
N SER A 143 -10.78 -3.54 6.41
CA SER A 143 -9.94 -2.36 6.56
C SER A 143 -8.72 -2.37 5.63
N TRP A 144 -8.44 -1.21 5.05
CA TRP A 144 -7.33 -0.96 4.13
C TRP A 144 -6.47 0.19 4.63
N CYS A 145 -5.21 0.17 4.25
CA CYS A 145 -4.27 1.26 4.47
C CYS A 145 -4.47 2.34 3.40
N LEU A 146 -4.78 3.55 3.86
CA LEU A 146 -4.92 4.74 3.03
C LEU A 146 -3.74 5.67 3.26
N ASP A 147 -3.24 6.29 2.19
CA ASP A 147 -2.19 7.31 2.32
C ASP A 147 -2.79 8.51 3.05
N ALA A 148 -2.08 8.99 4.06
CA ALA A 148 -2.54 10.07 4.90
C ALA A 148 -1.41 11.06 5.17
N GLU A 149 -1.73 12.27 5.58
CA GLU A 149 -0.77 13.18 6.21
C GLU A 149 -1.33 13.56 7.59
N LEU A 150 -0.77 12.95 8.63
CA LEU A 150 -1.09 13.28 10.01
C LEU A 150 -0.27 14.50 10.40
N LEU A 151 -0.97 15.62 10.63
CA LEU A 151 -0.39 16.84 11.18
C LEU A 151 -0.13 16.65 12.69
N GLU A 152 0.81 15.77 13.06
CA GLU A 152 1.30 15.73 14.42
C GLU A 152 1.99 17.07 14.71
N LYS A 153 1.41 17.91 15.58
CA LYS A 153 2.16 19.01 16.20
C LYS A 153 3.37 18.34 16.87
N GLN A 154 4.58 18.72 16.48
CA GLN A 154 5.82 18.13 16.99
C GLN A 154 5.73 17.89 18.50
N ASP A 155 5.58 16.63 18.90
CA ASP A 155 5.89 16.27 20.27
C ASP A 155 7.39 16.46 20.45
N ARG A 156 7.80 17.00 21.60
CA ARG A 156 9.19 17.30 22.01
C ARG A 156 10.15 16.10 21.92
N ASN A 157 9.66 14.93 21.53
CA ASN A 157 10.36 13.65 21.46
C ASN A 157 10.73 13.21 20.03
N GLY A 158 10.48 14.05 19.00
CA GLY A 158 10.91 13.78 17.62
C GLY A 158 10.21 12.59 16.96
N HIS A 159 8.96 12.29 17.33
CA HIS A 159 8.20 11.21 16.70
C HIS A 159 7.99 11.47 15.20
N LYS A 160 8.21 10.42 14.42
CA LYS A 160 8.25 10.38 12.95
C LYS A 160 6.87 10.70 12.35
N SER A 161 6.83 11.48 11.28
CA SER A 161 5.58 11.74 10.54
C SER A 161 4.96 10.42 10.07
N VAL A 162 3.72 10.14 10.50
CA VAL A 162 2.94 9.00 10.03
C VAL A 162 2.18 9.42 8.78
N LYS A 163 2.41 8.72 7.67
CA LYS A 163 1.77 9.00 6.38
C LYS A 163 0.76 7.93 5.93
N ALA A 164 0.13 7.27 6.90
CA ALA A 164 -0.77 6.15 6.66
C ALA A 164 -1.82 6.02 7.77
N VAL A 165 -3.03 5.57 7.41
CA VAL A 165 -4.12 5.27 8.35
C VAL A 165 -4.90 4.04 7.88
N CYS A 166 -5.36 3.18 8.80
CA CYS A 166 -6.36 2.16 8.44
C CYS A 166 -7.77 2.77 8.47
N ALA A 167 -8.56 2.45 7.46
CA ALA A 167 -9.98 2.74 7.42
C ALA A 167 -10.73 1.53 6.90
N GLN A 168 -11.96 1.31 7.36
CA GLN A 168 -12.84 0.30 6.79
C GLN A 168 -13.31 0.79 5.42
N VAL A 169 -13.04 0.01 4.37
CA VAL A 169 -13.34 0.40 3.00
C VAL A 169 -14.47 -0.46 2.46
N SER A 170 -15.50 0.18 1.93
CA SER A 170 -16.65 -0.45 1.30
C SER A 170 -16.80 0.05 -0.12
N CYS A 171 -17.12 -0.87 -1.04
CA CYS A 171 -17.04 -0.59 -2.46
C CYS A 171 -18.27 -1.14 -3.16
N ALA A 172 -19.08 -0.21 -3.65
CA ALA A 172 -20.36 -0.51 -4.28
C ALA A 172 -20.48 0.37 -5.53
N GLU A 173 -20.87 -0.25 -6.65
CA GLU A 173 -21.22 0.46 -7.89
C GLU A 173 -20.11 1.41 -8.38
N GLY A 174 -18.85 0.97 -8.31
CA GLY A 174 -17.68 1.78 -8.71
C GLY A 174 -17.33 2.93 -7.74
N THR A 175 -18.10 3.10 -6.66
CA THR A 175 -17.84 4.10 -5.63
C THR A 175 -17.15 3.47 -4.43
N VAL A 176 -16.11 4.14 -3.94
CA VAL A 176 -15.40 3.76 -2.72
C VAL A 176 -15.82 4.67 -1.59
N LYS A 177 -16.18 4.06 -0.47
CA LYS A 177 -16.50 4.77 0.78
C LYS A 177 -15.58 4.25 1.88
N ALA A 178 -15.06 5.17 2.68
CA ALA A 178 -14.18 4.86 3.81
C ALA A 178 -14.85 5.28 5.11
N LYS A 179 -14.75 4.42 6.13
CA LYS A 179 -15.13 4.72 7.51
C LYS A 179 -13.87 4.78 8.36
N TYR A 180 -13.70 5.90 9.04
CA TYR A 180 -12.54 6.20 9.86
C TYR A 180 -12.82 5.95 11.35
N LEU A 181 -11.76 5.82 12.15
CA LEU A 181 -11.89 5.63 13.57
C LEU A 181 -12.58 6.83 14.23
N GLY A 182 -13.65 6.57 14.98
CA GLY A 182 -14.47 7.61 15.63
C GLY A 182 -15.63 8.14 14.77
N SER A 183 -15.65 7.85 13.47
CA SER A 183 -16.78 8.19 12.60
C SER A 183 -17.83 7.08 12.60
N SER A 184 -19.10 7.45 12.76
CA SER A 184 -20.24 6.57 12.49
C SER A 184 -20.63 6.56 11.00
N VAL A 185 -20.14 7.51 10.21
CA VAL A 185 -20.53 7.75 8.81
C VAL A 185 -19.42 7.31 7.86
N CYS A 186 -19.80 6.61 6.79
CA CYS A 186 -18.91 6.30 5.67
C CYS A 186 -18.85 7.50 4.71
N GLN A 187 -17.65 8.00 4.46
CA GLN A 187 -17.42 9.14 3.56
C GLN A 187 -17.01 8.65 2.18
N ARG A 188 -17.43 9.38 1.13
CA ARG A 188 -17.02 9.06 -0.24
C ARG A 188 -15.54 9.40 -0.42
N CYS A 189 -14.79 8.48 -1.04
CA CYS A 189 -13.37 8.63 -1.31
C CYS A 189 -13.13 8.49 -2.83
N PRO A 190 -13.23 9.59 -3.59
CA PRO A 190 -12.89 9.60 -5.02
C PRO A 190 -11.41 9.32 -5.24
N GLN A 191 -11.05 8.80 -6.41
CA GLN A 191 -9.65 8.54 -6.75
C GLN A 191 -8.91 9.86 -6.97
N GLY A 192 -7.69 9.99 -6.45
CA GLY A 192 -6.84 11.17 -6.66
C GLY A 192 -7.26 12.42 -5.90
N THR A 193 -8.33 12.35 -5.10
CA THR A 193 -8.76 13.45 -4.24
C THR A 193 -8.21 13.29 -2.82
N GLU A 194 -8.03 14.44 -2.18
CA GLU A 194 -7.68 14.60 -0.78
C GLU A 194 -8.94 14.94 0.01
N ILE A 195 -9.17 14.26 1.13
CA ILE A 195 -10.28 14.55 2.03
C ILE A 195 -9.75 14.80 3.44
N SER A 196 -10.30 15.82 4.08
CA SER A 196 -10.02 16.16 5.47
C SER A 196 -10.91 15.36 6.40
N VAL A 197 -10.31 14.54 7.28
CA VAL A 197 -11.04 13.70 8.22
C VAL A 197 -10.56 13.92 9.64
N THR A 198 -11.50 13.94 10.58
CA THR A 198 -11.20 13.99 12.01
C THR A 198 -11.09 12.58 12.55
N LEU A 199 -9.92 12.23 13.10
CA LEU A 199 -9.66 10.91 13.67
C LEU A 199 -9.71 10.96 15.20
N SER A 200 -10.48 10.05 15.81
CA SER A 200 -10.47 9.87 17.26
C SER A 200 -9.29 8.99 17.70
N GLY A 201 -8.86 9.10 18.97
CA GLY A 201 -7.85 8.21 19.56
C GLY A 201 -6.39 8.61 19.31
N LEU A 202 -6.12 9.85 18.90
CA LEU A 202 -4.76 10.39 18.70
C LEU A 202 -4.07 10.90 19.99
N GLY A 203 -4.69 10.74 21.17
CA GLY A 203 -4.18 11.29 22.43
C GLY A 203 -4.71 12.71 22.70
N LYS A 204 -4.25 13.36 23.79
CA LYS A 204 -4.79 14.62 24.37
C LYS A 204 -4.67 15.90 23.51
N LEU A 205 -4.65 15.79 22.19
CA LEU A 205 -4.89 16.91 21.28
C LEU A 205 -6.21 16.66 20.55
N GLU A 206 -7.08 17.66 20.60
CA GLU A 206 -8.31 17.76 19.81
C GLU A 206 -8.11 17.19 18.40
N ASP A 207 -8.95 16.22 18.03
CA ASP A 207 -9.49 16.02 16.69
C ASP A 207 -8.58 16.52 15.55
N GLN A 208 -7.48 15.80 15.28
CA GLN A 208 -6.58 16.21 14.20
C GLN A 208 -7.23 15.96 12.84
N VAL A 209 -7.25 17.01 12.03
CA VAL A 209 -7.65 16.93 10.62
C VAL A 209 -6.51 16.25 9.86
N THR A 210 -6.81 15.09 9.30
CA THR A 210 -5.90 14.30 8.48
C THR A 210 -6.32 14.42 7.03
N GLU A 211 -5.38 14.75 6.16
CA GLU A 211 -5.59 14.69 4.72
C GLU A 211 -5.38 13.25 4.25
N VAL A 212 -6.42 12.63 3.71
CA VAL A 212 -6.39 11.23 3.24
C VAL A 212 -6.59 11.18 1.74
N ARG A 213 -5.72 10.42 1.06
CA ARG A 213 -5.80 10.20 -0.39
C ARG A 213 -6.18 8.77 -0.71
N ARG A 214 -7.08 8.62 -1.67
CA ARG A 214 -7.38 7.30 -2.24
C ARG A 214 -6.25 6.85 -3.15
N GLY A 215 -5.49 5.87 -2.68
CA GLY A 215 -4.61 5.10 -3.55
C GLY A 215 -5.12 3.71 -3.92
N VAL A 216 -6.31 3.32 -3.44
CA VAL A 216 -7.00 2.09 -3.84
C VAL A 216 -7.62 2.32 -5.22
N HIS A 217 -6.86 2.03 -6.28
CA HIS A 217 -7.41 2.09 -7.64
C HIS A 217 -8.62 1.15 -7.79
N HIS A 218 -8.62 0.01 -7.10
CA HIS A 218 -9.65 -1.00 -7.26
C HIS A 218 -9.92 -1.69 -5.92
N CYS A 219 -11.15 -1.57 -5.46
CA CYS A 219 -11.60 -2.44 -4.39
C CYS A 219 -11.91 -3.81 -4.96
N ARG A 220 -11.24 -4.81 -4.41
CA ARG A 220 -11.62 -6.20 -4.61
C ARG A 220 -12.91 -6.43 -3.83
N GLN A 221 -14.05 -6.57 -4.52
CA GLN A 221 -15.22 -7.20 -3.91
C GLN A 221 -14.83 -8.66 -3.67
N ARG A 222 -14.70 -9.06 -2.41
CA ARG A 222 -14.61 -10.46 -2.01
C ARG A 222 -15.99 -10.93 -1.58
#